data_AF-A0A969JBS3-F1
#
_entry.id   AF-A0A969JBS3-F1
#
_cell.length_a   1.000
_cell.length_b   1.000
_cell.length_c   1.000
_cell.angle_alpha   90.00
_cell.angle_beta   90.00
_cell.angle_gamma   90.00
#
_symmetry.space_group_name_H-M   'P 1'
#
loop_
_entity.id
_entity.type
_entity.pdbx_description
1 polymer ?
#
loop_
_entity_poly.entity_id
_entity_poly.type
_entity_poly.pdbx_seq_one_letter_code
_entity_poly.pdbx_strand_id
1 'polypeptide(L)'
;MAIDDYDVAISLKRRLEASLPFKVCPSKQLLKMMKNKGTPMRDEDYEVGKVLYSGDEGGITCMLKGSVTDKEIVGASMTHLIIDPEHPLEKFHLENYSKR
;
A
#
# COMPACT_ATOMS: atom_id res chain seq x y z
N MET A 1 17.93 15.13 9.51
CA MET A 1 17.69 15.16 8.06
C MET A 1 16.47 14.27 7.84
N ALA A 2 15.28 14.86 7.94
CA ALA A 2 14.03 14.14 7.69
C ALA A 2 13.84 14.14 6.17
N ILE A 3 13.96 12.96 5.57
CA ILE A 3 13.83 12.76 4.12
C ILE A 3 12.44 12.17 3.88
N ASP A 4 11.43 12.85 4.38
CA ASP A 4 10.07 12.64 3.92
C ASP A 4 9.56 14.03 3.58
N ASP A 5 9.41 14.30 2.28
CA ASP A 5 8.62 15.44 1.84
C ASP A 5 7.18 15.16 2.30
N TYR A 6 6.86 15.60 3.51
CA TYR A 6 5.54 15.46 4.13
C TYR A 6 4.44 15.92 3.15
N ASP A 7 4.69 17.01 2.42
CA ASP A 7 3.82 17.50 1.36
C ASP A 7 3.58 16.48 0.24
N VAL A 8 4.64 15.76 -0.18
CA VAL A 8 4.54 14.70 -1.20
C VAL A 8 3.75 13.52 -0.66
N ALA A 9 4.02 13.09 0.58
CA ALA A 9 3.30 11.98 1.21
C ALA A 9 1.81 12.30 1.42
N ILE A 10 1.48 13.52 1.85
CA ILE A 10 0.09 13.98 2.01
C ILE A 10 -0.62 14.16 0.67
N SER A 11 0.06 14.71 -0.33
CA SER A 11 -0.47 14.82 -1.70
C SER A 11 -0.79 13.45 -2.27
N LEU A 12 0.13 12.49 -2.12
CA LEU A 12 -0.08 11.10 -2.55
C LEU A 12 -1.23 10.44 -1.79
N LYS A 13 -1.27 10.58 -0.46
CA LYS A 13 -2.38 10.09 0.37
C LYS A 13 -3.73 10.60 -0.16
N ARG A 14 -3.86 11.90 -0.42
CA ARG A 14 -5.12 12.49 -0.93
C ARG A 14 -5.53 11.89 -2.27
N ARG A 15 -4.58 11.64 -3.17
CA ARG A 15 -4.85 11.03 -4.49
C ARG A 15 -5.25 9.57 -4.38
N LEU A 16 -4.62 8.83 -3.48
CA LEU A 16 -5.00 7.45 -3.16
C LEU A 16 -6.41 7.41 -2.55
N GLU A 17 -6.70 8.31 -1.60
CA GLU A 17 -8.03 8.44 -0.98
C GLU A 17 -9.12 8.77 -2.01
N ALA A 18 -8.82 9.65 -2.97
CA ALA A 18 -9.75 9.97 -4.06
C ALA A 18 -10.00 8.81 -5.04
N SER A 19 -9.13 7.79 -5.03
CA SER A 19 -9.25 6.61 -5.88
C SER A 19 -9.80 5.39 -5.12
N LEU A 20 -10.18 5.55 -3.84
CA LEU A 20 -10.77 4.47 -3.07
C LEU A 20 -12.19 4.15 -3.56
N PRO A 21 -12.59 2.86 -3.60
CA PRO A 21 -11.73 1.69 -3.41
C PRO A 21 -10.90 1.34 -4.66
N PHE A 22 -9.67 0.88 -4.48
CA PHE A 22 -8.81 0.39 -5.58
C PHE A 22 -8.14 -0.95 -5.21
N LYS A 23 -7.71 -1.69 -6.24
CA LYS A 23 -7.06 -2.99 -6.08
C LYS A 23 -5.54 -2.88 -6.00
N VAL A 24 -4.94 -3.73 -5.16
CA VAL A 24 -3.49 -3.86 -5.01
C VAL A 24 -3.09 -5.31 -4.80
N CYS A 25 -1.89 -5.67 -5.24
CA CYS A 25 -1.30 -6.98 -4.99
C CYS A 25 -0.13 -6.83 -4.00
N PRO A 26 0.02 -7.73 -3.01
CA PRO A 26 1.18 -7.71 -2.16
C PRO A 26 2.44 -8.09 -2.93
N SER A 27 3.56 -7.40 -2.65
CA SER A 27 4.85 -7.81 -3.21
C SER A 27 5.29 -9.18 -2.65
N LYS A 28 6.13 -9.89 -3.40
CA LYS A 28 6.75 -11.15 -2.94
C LYS A 28 7.49 -10.99 -1.61
N GLN A 29 8.06 -9.81 -1.35
CA GLN A 29 8.71 -9.50 -0.08
C GLN A 29 7.70 -9.43 1.07
N LEU A 30 6.56 -8.75 0.87
CA LEU A 30 5.49 -8.68 1.87
C LEU A 30 4.94 -10.06 2.20
N LEU A 31 4.65 -10.87 1.17
CA LEU A 31 4.18 -12.24 1.35
C LEU A 31 5.13 -13.08 2.19
N LYS A 32 6.44 -12.97 1.93
CA LYS A 32 7.47 -13.67 2.72
C LYS A 32 7.50 -13.17 4.17
N MET A 33 7.38 -11.86 4.40
CA MET A 33 7.35 -11.28 5.74
C MET A 33 6.11 -11.72 6.53
N MET A 34 4.93 -11.73 5.90
CA MET A 34 3.67 -12.15 6.54
C MET A 34 3.66 -13.64 6.84
N LYS A 35 4.16 -14.47 5.91
CA LYS A 35 4.36 -15.90 6.14
C LYS A 35 5.28 -16.17 7.33
N ASN A 36 6.38 -15.43 7.46
CA ASN A 36 7.30 -15.56 8.60
C ASN A 36 6.68 -15.12 9.92
N LYS A 37 5.74 -14.16 9.89
CA LYS A 37 4.97 -13.72 11.08
C LYS A 37 3.82 -14.68 11.44
N GLY A 38 3.56 -15.70 10.63
CA GLY A 38 2.43 -16.61 10.80
C GLY A 38 1.09 -15.97 10.43
N THR A 39 1.09 -14.83 9.74
CA THR A 39 -0.13 -14.17 9.25
C THR A 39 -0.48 -14.71 7.87
N PRO A 40 -1.69 -15.26 7.65
CA PRO A 40 -2.09 -15.79 6.36
C PRO A 40 -2.31 -14.63 5.37
N MET A 41 -1.33 -14.40 4.50
CA MET A 41 -1.45 -13.49 3.36
C MET A 41 -1.16 -14.26 2.07
N ARG A 42 -2.06 -14.15 1.10
CA ARG A 42 -1.98 -14.80 -0.21
C ARG A 42 -1.59 -13.82 -1.30
N ASP A 43 -0.97 -14.35 -2.36
CA ASP A 43 -0.64 -13.62 -3.59
C ASP A 43 -1.90 -13.47 -4.44
N GLU A 44 -2.80 -12.57 -4.01
CA GLU A 44 -4.08 -12.27 -4.66
C GLU A 44 -4.35 -10.75 -4.60
N ASP A 45 -5.33 -10.30 -5.37
CA ASP A 45 -5.78 -8.90 -5.33
C ASP A 45 -6.50 -8.62 -4.01
N TYR A 46 -6.09 -7.54 -3.33
CA TYR A 46 -6.77 -7.00 -2.17
C TYR A 46 -7.40 -5.66 -2.51
N GLU A 47 -8.54 -5.37 -1.88
CA GLU A 47 -9.16 -4.05 -1.99
C GLU A 47 -8.64 -3.13 -0.89
N VAL A 48 -8.13 -1.97 -1.28
CA VAL A 48 -7.79 -0.90 -0.33
C VAL A 48 -9.06 -0.14 0.00
N GLY A 49 -9.46 -0.19 1.26
CA GLY A 49 -10.62 0.56 1.75
C GLY A 49 -10.25 1.84 2.51
N LYS A 50 -9.00 1.97 2.96
CA LYS A 50 -8.53 3.13 3.72
C LYS A 50 -7.03 3.32 3.57
N VAL A 51 -6.60 4.58 3.55
CA VAL A 51 -5.19 4.96 3.49
C VAL A 51 -4.85 5.84 4.68
N LEU A 52 -3.76 5.52 5.36
CA LEU A 52 -3.28 6.18 6.57
C LEU A 52 -1.84 6.63 6.35
N TYR A 53 -1.48 7.79 6.89
CA TYR A 53 -0.07 8.19 6.98
C TYR A 53 0.44 7.83 8.38
N SER A 54 1.44 6.96 8.44
CA SER A 54 1.98 6.40 9.68
C SER A 54 3.28 7.10 10.14
N GLY A 55 3.59 8.26 9.57
CA GLY A 55 4.82 9.02 9.85
C GLY A 55 6.00 8.62 8.97
N ASP A 56 7.17 9.21 9.24
CA ASP A 56 8.44 9.07 8.49
C ASP A 56 8.90 7.59 8.40
N GLU A 57 8.86 6.85 9.52
CA GLU A 57 9.32 5.45 9.54
C GLU A 57 8.30 4.46 8.94
N GLY A 58 7.02 4.83 8.93
CA GLY A 58 5.91 3.97 8.47
C GLY A 58 5.43 4.27 7.06
N GLY A 59 5.68 5.48 6.56
CA GLY A 59 5.20 6.01 5.29
C GLY A 59 3.68 5.98 5.17
N ILE A 60 3.20 5.72 3.95
CA ILE A 60 1.77 5.53 3.66
C ILE A 60 1.40 4.06 3.91
N THR A 61 0.45 3.82 4.79
CA THR A 61 -0.13 2.50 5.10
C THR A 61 -1.51 2.36 4.46
N CYS A 62 -1.69 1.33 3.64
CA CYS A 62 -2.96 0.97 3.04
C CYS A 62 -3.61 -0.16 3.86
N MET A 63 -4.90 0.00 4.15
CA MET A 63 -5.71 -1.00 4.84
C MET A 63 -6.36 -1.89 3.79
N LEU A 64 -5.86 -3.12 3.71
CA LEU A 64 -6.29 -4.14 2.77
C LEU A 64 -7.45 -4.93 3.36
N LYS A 65 -8.50 -5.13 2.56
CA LYS A 65 -9.57 -6.09 2.83
C LYS A 65 -9.33 -7.33 1.96
N GLY A 66 -9.16 -8.48 2.61
CA GLY A 66 -9.02 -9.77 1.93
C GLY A 66 -10.36 -10.42 1.64
N SER A 67 -10.43 -11.20 0.56
CA SER A 67 -11.66 -11.87 0.10
C SER A 67 -12.05 -13.11 0.93
N VAL A 68 -11.11 -13.66 1.71
CA VAL A 68 -11.29 -14.98 2.38
C VAL A 68 -11.94 -14.86 3.76
N THR A 69 -11.77 -13.72 4.42
CA THR A 69 -12.38 -13.43 5.72
C THR A 69 -12.61 -11.92 5.80
N ASP A 70 -13.87 -11.47 5.65
CA ASP A 70 -14.34 -10.07 5.80
C ASP A 70 -13.90 -9.32 7.08
N LYS A 71 -13.13 -9.98 7.96
CA LYS A 71 -12.67 -9.50 9.26
C LYS A 71 -11.18 -9.16 9.33
N GLU A 72 -10.35 -9.62 8.40
CA GLU A 72 -8.91 -9.36 8.47
C GLU A 72 -8.52 -8.13 7.65
N ILE A 73 -8.50 -6.99 8.34
CA ILE A 73 -7.94 -5.75 7.78
C ILE A 73 -6.43 -5.79 8.01
N VAL A 74 -5.67 -5.99 6.93
CA VAL A 74 -4.21 -6.00 6.97
C VAL A 74 -3.69 -4.62 6.61
N GLY A 75 -2.99 -3.98 7.54
CA GLY A 75 -2.24 -2.75 7.25
C GLY A 75 -0.90 -3.08 6.60
N ALA A 76 -0.69 -2.65 5.36
CA ALA A 76 0.58 -2.82 4.65
C ALA A 76 1.10 -1.47 4.16
N SER A 77 2.42 -1.27 4.25
CA SER A 77 3.05 -0.07 3.69
C SER A 77 2.93 -0.11 2.17
N MET A 78 2.62 1.03 1.56
CA MET A 78 2.42 1.15 0.12
C MET A 78 3.67 0.77 -0.68
N THR A 79 4.87 0.93 -0.13
CA THR A 79 6.13 0.49 -0.77
C THR A 79 6.25 -1.04 -0.91
N HIS A 80 5.45 -1.79 -0.14
CA HIS A 80 5.37 -3.24 -0.21
C HIS A 80 4.16 -3.74 -1.03
N LEU A 81 3.40 -2.82 -1.63
CA LEU A 81 2.22 -3.08 -2.44
C LEU A 81 2.49 -2.71 -3.90
N ILE A 82 1.93 -3.52 -4.78
CA ILE A 82 1.95 -3.30 -6.22
C ILE A 82 0.56 -2.81 -6.59
N ILE A 83 0.48 -1.56 -7.03
CA ILE A 83 -0.75 -1.00 -7.60
C ILE A 83 -0.87 -1.56 -9.02
N ASP A 84 -2.09 -1.90 -9.43
CA ASP A 84 -2.36 -2.35 -10.80
C ASP A 84 -1.79 -1.34 -11.82
N PRO A 85 -1.02 -1.80 -12.82
CA PRO A 85 -0.39 -0.91 -13.80
C PRO A 85 -1.38 -0.17 -14.69
N GLU A 86 -2.61 -0.68 -14.82
CA GLU A 86 -3.68 0.01 -15.54
C GLU A 86 -4.30 1.12 -14.68
N HIS A 87 -3.96 1.20 -13.38
CA HIS A 87 -4.46 2.24 -12.49
C HIS A 87 -3.73 3.57 -12.75
N PRO A 88 -4.46 4.71 -12.86
CA PRO A 88 -3.87 6.03 -13.09
C PRO A 88 -2.92 6.52 -11.96
N LEU A 89 -2.77 5.74 -10.88
CA LEU A 89 -1.86 6.02 -9.77
C LEU A 89 -0.49 5.34 -9.92
N GLU A 90 -0.37 4.29 -10.76
CA GLU A 90 0.91 3.60 -10.99
C GLU A 90 1.95 4.57 -11.57
N LYS A 91 1.55 5.38 -12.56
CA LYS A 91 2.41 6.41 -13.16
C LYS A 91 3.02 7.34 -12.11
N PHE A 92 2.25 7.76 -11.12
CA PHE A 92 2.75 8.66 -10.07
C PHE A 92 3.62 7.95 -9.02
N HIS A 93 3.31 6.69 -8.71
CA HIS A 93 4.14 5.87 -7.81
C HIS A 93 5.54 5.64 -8.41
N LEU A 94 5.61 5.32 -9.70
CA LEU A 94 6.87 5.13 -10.43
C LEU A 94 7.69 6.42 -10.52
N GLU A 95 7.04 7.58 -10.73
CA GLU A 95 7.74 8.86 -10.83
C GLU A 95 8.38 9.34 -9.52
N ASN A 96 7.82 8.97 -8.36
CA ASN A 96 8.23 9.53 -7.06
C ASN A 96 8.89 8.53 -6.11
N TYR A 97 8.57 7.23 -6.21
CA TYR A 97 9.01 6.22 -5.24
C TYR A 97 9.81 5.07 -5.87
N SER A 98 9.89 4.95 -7.21
CA SER A 98 10.68 3.91 -7.91
C SER A 98 12.13 4.33 -8.22
N LYS A 99 12.77 5.09 -7.34
CA LYS A 99 14.23 5.30 -7.37
C LYS A 99 14.89 4.69 -6.14
N ARG A 100 14.95 3.35 -6.08
CA ARG A 100 16.02 2.63 -5.38
C ARG A 100 16.35 1.34 -6.10
#